data_AF-A0A660V1X1-F1
#
_entry.id   AF-A0A660V1X1-F1
#
_cell.length_a   1.000
_cell.length_b   1.000
_cell.length_c   1.000
_cell.angle_alpha   90.00
_cell.angle_beta   90.00
_cell.angle_gamma   90.00
#
_symmetry.space_group_name_H-M   'P 1'
#
loop_
_entity.id
_entity.type
_entity.pdbx_description
1 polymer ?
#
loop_
_entity_poly.entity_id
_entity_poly.type
_entity_poly.pdbx_seq_one_letter_code
_entity_poly.pdbx_strand_id
1 'polypeptide(L)' 'MIIKYENNVMVVKHPSGHADKYNRSDLERIKLMYIEEIENANNDLIEINTHIINLQLSEG' A
#
# COMPACT_ATOMS: atom_id res chain seq x y z
N MET A 1 -2.84 19.24 6.01
CA MET A 1 -3.94 18.39 5.51
C MET A 1 -5.00 18.31 6.60
N ILE A 2 -6.29 18.39 6.25
CA ILE A 2 -7.40 18.25 7.21
C ILE A 2 -8.28 17.10 6.74
N ILE A 3 -8.56 16.14 7.62
CA ILE A 3 -9.46 15.01 7.33
C ILE A 3 -10.75 15.20 8.13
N LYS A 4 -11.89 15.01 7.47
CA LYS A 4 -13.22 15.02 8.10
C LYS A 4 -14.05 13.84 7.61
N TYR A 5 -15.02 13.42 8.43
CA TYR A 5 -15.96 12.34 8.12
C TYR A 5 -17.37 12.87 8.24
N GLU A 6 -18.10 12.96 7.13
CA GLU A 6 -19.44 13.51 7.07
C GLU A 6 -20.28 12.69 6.06
N ASN A 7 -21.53 12.36 6.41
CA ASN A 7 -22.46 11.64 5.53
C ASN A 7 -21.86 10.39 4.84
N ASN A 8 -21.15 9.54 5.59
CA ASN A 8 -20.48 8.32 5.10
C ASN A 8 -19.36 8.55 4.06
N VAL A 9 -18.78 9.75 4.02
CA VAL A 9 -17.68 10.13 3.14
C VAL A 9 -16.52 10.68 3.96
N MET A 10 -15.30 10.25 3.64
CA MET A 10 -14.06 10.87 4.11
C MET A 10 -13.69 12.02 3.18
N VAL A 11 -13.54 13.22 3.72
CA VAL A 11 -13.12 14.41 2.97
C VAL A 11 -11.71 14.79 3.40
N VAL A 12 -10.80 14.85 2.44
CA VAL A 12 -9.38 15.21 2.66
C VAL A 12 -9.12 16.55 2.00
N LYS A 13 -8.93 17.60 2.82
CA LYS A 13 -8.59 18.94 2.35
C LYS A 13 -7.07 19.13 2.34
N HIS A 14 -6.53 19.38 1.16
CA HIS A 14 -5.11 19.59 0.92
C HIS A 14 -4.70 21.05 1.19
N PRO A 15 -3.42 21.32 1.51
CA PRO A 15 -2.90 22.67 1.65
C PRO A 15 -3.08 23.55 0.41
N SER A 16 -3.15 22.93 -0.77
CA SER A 16 -3.44 23.61 -2.06
C SER A 16 -4.87 24.14 -2.17
N GLY A 17 -5.76 23.80 -1.25
CA GLY A 17 -7.18 24.17 -1.29
C GLY A 17 -8.08 23.14 -1.99
N HIS A 18 -7.50 22.17 -2.70
CA HIS A 18 -8.22 21.02 -3.26
C HIS A 18 -8.78 20.10 -2.17
N ALA A 19 -9.90 19.43 -2.45
CA ALA A 19 -10.51 18.48 -1.53
C ALA A 19 -10.88 17.17 -2.25
N ASP A 20 -10.32 16.06 -1.76
CA ASP A 20 -10.70 14.72 -2.18
C ASP A 20 -11.82 14.17 -1.31
N LYS A 21 -12.64 13.29 -1.90
CA LYS A 21 -13.77 12.65 -1.23
C LYS A 21 -13.73 11.15 -1.50
N TYR A 22 -13.84 10.35 -0.45
CA TYR A 22 -13.80 8.89 -0.54
C TYR A 22 -15.00 8.32 0.21
N ASN A 23 -15.81 7.53 -0.47
CA ASN A 23 -16.82 6.71 0.20
C ASN A 23 -16.18 5.41 0.72
N ARG A 24 -16.96 4.58 1.42
CA ARG A 24 -16.49 3.30 1.95
C ARG A 24 -15.89 2.39 0.86
N SER A 25 -16.54 2.27 -0.30
CA SER A 25 -16.07 1.43 -1.40
C SER A 25 -14.75 1.92 -1.99
N ASP A 26 -14.55 3.25 -2.07
CA ASP A 26 -13.27 3.82 -2.48
C ASP A 26 -12.15 3.43 -1.51
N LEU A 27 -12.41 3.55 -0.20
CA LEU A 27 -11.44 3.19 0.84
C LEU A 27 -11.12 1.69 0.85
N GLU A 28 -12.12 0.83 0.66
CA GLU A 28 -11.93 -0.61 0.55
C GLU A 28 -11.07 -0.96 -0.69
N ARG A 29 -11.31 -0.31 -1.82
CA ARG A 29 -10.49 -0.49 -3.03
C ARG A 29 -9.04 -0.04 -2.80
N ILE A 30 -8.84 1.14 -2.21
CA ILE A 30 -7.49 1.64 -1.89
C ILE A 30 -6.76 0.67 -0.96
N LYS A 31 -7.44 0.13 0.06
CA LYS A 31 -6.89 -0.88 0.96
C LYS A 31 -6.44 -2.12 0.20
N LEU A 32 -7.27 -2.64 -0.70
CA LEU A 32 -6.93 -3.83 -1.49
C LEU A 32 -5.72 -3.61 -2.39
N MET A 33 -5.60 -2.43 -3.01
CA MET A 33 -4.42 -2.08 -3.81
C MET A 33 -3.14 -2.12 -2.96
N TYR A 34 -3.16 -1.56 -1.75
CA TYR A 34 -1.99 -1.62 -0.86
C TYR A 34 -1.67 -3.04 -0.39
N ILE A 35 -2.67 -3.90 -0.19
CA ILE A 35 -2.42 -5.31 0.15
C ILE A 35 -1.71 -6.02 -1.00
N GLU A 36 -2.16 -5.82 -2.24
CA GLU A 36 -1.53 -6.38 -3.44
C GLU A 36 -0.07 -5.89 -3.60
N GLU A 37 0.20 -4.60 -3.37
CA GLU A 37 1.56 -4.06 -3.38
C GLU A 37 2.45 -4.70 -2.31
N ILE A 38 1.94 -4.91 -1.09
CA ILE A 38 2.66 -5.58 0.00
C ILE A 38 2.94 -7.05 -0.34
N GLU A 39 1.97 -7.75 -0.92
CA GLU A 39 2.14 -9.15 -1.35
C GLU A 39 3.23 -9.27 -2.42
N ASN A 40 3.24 -8.37 -3.41
CA ASN A 40 4.28 -8.32 -4.42
C ASN A 40 5.66 -8.06 -3.81
N ALA A 41 5.78 -7.06 -2.93
CA ALA A 41 7.03 -6.76 -2.24
C ALA A 41 7.54 -7.94 -1.38
N ASN A 42 6.63 -8.69 -0.74
CA ASN A 42 6.99 -9.90 0.00
C ASN A 42 7.53 -11.00 -0.91
N ASN A 43 6.96 -11.19 -2.10
CA ASN A 43 7.46 -12.15 -3.07
C ASN A 43 8.87 -11.79 -3.55
N ASP A 44 9.12 -10.51 -3.83
CA ASP A 44 10.45 -10.02 -4.21
C ASP A 44 11.48 -10.30 -3.10
N LEU A 45 11.11 -10.10 -1.83
CA LEU A 45 11.97 -10.42 -0.68
C LEU A 45 12.27 -11.92 -0.56
N ILE A 46 11.28 -12.78 -0.85
CA ILE A 46 11.48 -14.23 -0.86
C ILE A 46 12.48 -14.62 -1.95
N GLU A 47 12.34 -14.07 -3.16
CA GLU A 47 13.25 -14.33 -4.28
C GLU A 47 14.69 -13.91 -3.95
N ILE A 48 14.86 -12.72 -3.38
CA ILE A 48 16.17 -12.23 -2.92
C ILE A 48 16.77 -13.18 -1.88
N ASN A 49 15.98 -13.61 -0.89
CA ASN A 49 16.46 -14.55 0.14
C ASN A 49 16.87 -15.90 -0.48
N THR A 50 16.12 -16.41 -1.44
CA THR A 50 16.49 -17.62 -2.18
C THR A 50 17.82 -17.44 -2.90
N HIS A 51 18.05 -16.30 -3.55
CA HIS A 51 19.35 -16.01 -4.18
C HIS A 51 20.49 -15.95 -3.17
N ILE A 52 20.31 -15.31 -2.02
CA ILE A 52 21.32 -15.27 -0.96
C ILE A 52 21.70 -16.67 -0.49
N ILE A 53 20.71 -17.53 -0.22
CA ILE A 53 20.94 -18.91 0.21
C ILE A 53 21.74 -19.68 -0.86
N ASN A 54 21.36 -19.55 -2.13
CA ASN A 54 22.06 -20.24 -3.22
C ASN A 54 23.52 -19.79 -3.35
N LEU A 55 23.80 -18.49 -3.17
CA LEU A 55 25.17 -17.98 -3.18
C LEU A 55 25.98 -18.55 -2.01
N GLN A 56 25.42 -18.54 -0.79
CA GLN A 56 26.06 -19.11 0.40
C GLN A 56 26.40 -20.60 0.23
N LEU A 57 25.51 -21.37 -0.42
CA LEU A 57 25.76 -22.79 -0.70
C LEU A 57 26.81 -23.02 -1.79
N SER A 58 26.99 -22.07 -2.71
CA SER A 58 27.99 -22.19 -3.79
C SER A 58 29.42 -21.86 -3.34
N GLU A 59 29.57 -21.19 -2.20
CA GLU A 59 30.87 -20.82 -1.61
C GLU A 59 31.45 -21.90 -0.67
N GLY A 60 30.68 -22.95 -0.34
CA GLY A 60 31.09 -24.06 0.55
C GLY A 60 31.36 -25.36 -0.19
#